data_AF-A0A957WG21-F1
#
_entry.id   AF-A0A957WG21-F1
#
_cell.length_a   1.000
_cell.length_b   1.000
_cell.length_c   1.000
_cell.angle_alpha   90.00
_cell.angle_beta   90.00
_cell.angle_gamma   90.00
#
_symmetry.space_group_name_H-M   'P 1'
#
loop_
_entity.id
_entity.type
_entity.pdbx_description
1 polymer ?
#
loop_
_entity_poly.entity_id
_entity_poly.type
_entity_poly.pdbx_seq_one_letter_code
_entity_poly.pdbx_strand_id
1 'polypeptide(L)'
;MSRSWGWIAVLTVSSLVVAMGFAGDLDSVVRPLAVFWFFLVCPGMAFVRLLNLTGWLPELTLAVALSLALDTVVAEVMAVNGWWSLSAGLLALITLTLIGAALQVGQIIWQQLHVSQT
;
A
#
# COMPACT_ATOMS: atom_id res chain seq x y z
N MET A 1 -0.18 21.62 -1.25
CA MET A 1 1.05 21.09 -0.61
C MET A 1 0.84 20.36 0.73
N SER A 2 -0.28 20.51 1.47
CA SER A 2 -0.48 19.86 2.79
C SER A 2 -1.14 18.46 2.78
N ARG A 3 -1.65 18.00 1.63
CA ARG A 3 -2.53 16.79 1.56
C ARG A 3 -1.79 15.46 1.35
N SER A 4 -0.53 15.50 0.89
CA SER A 4 0.28 14.28 0.64
C SER A 4 0.90 13.70 1.92
N TRP A 5 1.33 14.57 2.84
CA TRP A 5 2.03 14.17 4.07
C TRP A 5 1.14 13.41 5.05
N GLY A 6 -0.09 13.88 5.24
CA GLY A 6 -1.07 13.20 6.11
C GLY A 6 -1.47 11.81 5.59
N TRP A 7 -1.44 11.61 4.27
CA TRP A 7 -1.81 10.32 3.67
C TRP A 7 -0.68 9.30 3.69
N ILE A 8 0.58 9.74 3.56
CA ILE A 8 1.75 8.89 3.85
C ILE A 8 1.74 8.47 5.32
N ALA A 9 1.45 9.40 6.24
CA ALA A 9 1.30 9.07 7.65
C ALA A 9 0.17 8.06 7.88
N VAL A 10 -0.96 8.18 7.20
CA VAL A 10 -2.06 7.20 7.31
C VAL A 10 -1.68 5.84 6.71
N LEU A 11 -1.04 5.78 5.55
CA LEU A 11 -0.55 4.51 4.99
C LEU A 11 0.47 3.84 5.92
N THR A 12 1.36 4.63 6.51
CA THR A 12 2.40 4.15 7.44
C THR A 12 1.78 3.70 8.77
N VAL A 13 0.84 4.48 9.32
CA VAL A 13 0.12 4.15 10.56
C VAL A 13 -0.79 2.94 10.34
N SER A 14 -1.49 2.84 9.22
CA SER A 14 -2.30 1.66 8.87
C SER A 14 -1.43 0.41 8.73
N SER A 15 -0.27 0.52 8.08
CA SER A 15 0.71 -0.58 8.00
C SER A 15 1.24 -0.96 9.39
N LEU A 16 1.53 0.03 10.23
CA LEU A 16 2.07 -0.16 11.58
C LEU A 16 1.03 -0.77 12.53
N VAL A 17 -0.25 -0.36 12.41
CA VAL A 17 -1.37 -0.90 13.19
C VAL A 17 -1.65 -2.35 12.79
N VAL A 18 -1.60 -2.68 11.51
CA VAL A 18 -1.74 -4.07 11.04
C VAL A 18 -0.55 -4.93 11.49
N ALA A 19 0.67 -4.39 11.45
CA ALA A 19 1.87 -5.08 11.93
C ALA A 19 1.85 -5.31 13.46
N MET A 20 1.44 -4.30 14.24
CA MET A 20 1.28 -4.41 15.70
C MET A 20 0.12 -5.35 16.07
N GLY A 21 -0.98 -5.34 15.31
CA GLY A 21 -2.09 -6.27 15.49
C GLY A 21 -1.78 -7.73 15.15
N PHE A 22 -0.62 -7.99 14.54
CA PHE A 22 -0.08 -9.33 14.37
C PHE A 22 0.81 -9.77 15.54
N ALA A 23 1.32 -8.82 16.34
CA ALA A 23 2.21 -9.08 17.48
C ALA A 23 1.48 -9.13 18.84
N GLY A 24 0.25 -8.63 18.94
CA GLY A 24 -0.59 -8.71 20.13
C GLY A 24 -1.81 -9.63 19.95
N ASP A 25 -2.18 -10.37 21.00
CA ASP A 25 -3.41 -11.15 21.13
C ASP A 25 -4.67 -10.25 21.12
N LEU A 26 -4.94 -9.62 19.97
CA LEU A 26 -6.17 -8.84 19.76
C LEU A 26 -7.28 -9.76 19.23
N ASP A 27 -8.34 -9.89 20.02
CA ASP A 27 -9.42 -10.85 19.84
C ASP A 27 -10.14 -10.79 18.47
N SER A 28 -9.97 -11.91 17.74
CA SER A 28 -10.83 -12.66 16.82
C SER A 28 -11.54 -12.03 15.60
N VAL A 29 -12.00 -10.77 15.57
CA VAL A 29 -12.81 -10.26 14.41
C VAL A 29 -12.30 -8.96 13.79
N VAL A 30 -11.69 -8.07 14.58
CA VAL A 30 -11.20 -6.79 14.08
C VAL A 30 -9.99 -6.98 13.14
N ARG A 31 -9.19 -8.01 13.41
CA ARG A 31 -7.96 -8.34 12.69
C ARG A 31 -8.20 -8.70 11.21
N PRO A 32 -9.08 -9.67 10.85
CA PRO A 32 -9.35 -9.96 9.44
C PRO A 32 -9.97 -8.79 8.69
N LEU A 33 -10.82 -7.98 9.34
CA LEU A 33 -11.42 -6.80 8.71
C LEU A 33 -10.36 -5.73 8.37
N ALA A 34 -9.44 -5.47 9.30
CA ALA A 34 -8.33 -4.54 9.09
C ALA A 34 -7.34 -5.03 8.02
N VAL A 35 -7.02 -6.33 8.02
CA VAL A 35 -6.18 -6.95 6.98
C VAL A 35 -6.86 -6.85 5.61
N PHE A 36 -8.15 -7.14 5.53
CA PHE A 36 -8.91 -7.05 4.29
C PHE A 36 -8.95 -5.61 3.75
N TRP A 37 -9.17 -4.62 4.63
CA TRP A 37 -9.12 -3.21 4.26
C TRP A 37 -7.73 -2.78 3.78
N PHE A 38 -6.68 -3.27 4.45
CA PHE A 38 -5.30 -3.02 4.05
C PHE A 38 -5.01 -3.58 2.66
N PHE A 39 -5.32 -4.86 2.43
CA PHE A 39 -5.19 -5.55 1.14
C PHE A 39 -5.91 -4.76 0.03
N LEU A 40 -7.17 -4.37 0.25
CA LEU A 40 -7.99 -3.74 -0.79
C LEU A 40 -7.54 -2.33 -1.19
N VAL A 41 -6.94 -1.56 -0.28
CA VAL A 41 -6.80 -0.10 -0.47
C VAL A 41 -5.35 0.39 -0.38
N CYS A 42 -4.56 -0.09 0.59
CA CYS A 42 -3.22 0.45 0.84
C CYS A 42 -2.21 0.23 -0.29
N PRO A 43 -1.99 -1.01 -0.79
CA PRO A 43 -0.93 -1.27 -1.76
C PRO A 43 -1.24 -0.55 -3.08
N GLY A 44 -2.47 -0.62 -3.58
CA GLY A 44 -2.88 0.06 -4.80
C GLY A 44 -2.79 1.58 -4.72
N MET A 45 -3.21 2.19 -3.60
CA MET A 45 -3.10 3.64 -3.38
C MET A 45 -1.66 4.15 -3.44
N ALA A 46 -0.68 3.37 -2.97
CA ALA A 46 0.72 3.77 -3.01
C ALA A 46 1.20 3.98 -4.46
N PHE A 47 0.77 3.14 -5.38
CA PHE A 47 1.18 3.20 -6.79
C PHE A 47 0.32 4.14 -7.64
N VAL A 48 -0.99 4.24 -7.38
CA VAL A 48 -1.88 5.12 -8.16
C VAL A 48 -1.46 6.58 -8.09
N ARG A 49 -0.87 7.01 -6.97
CA ARG A 49 -0.40 8.39 -6.83
C ARG A 49 0.83 8.71 -7.68
N LEU A 50 1.60 7.71 -8.13
CA LEU A 50 2.64 7.94 -9.14
C LEU A 50 2.06 8.33 -10.50
N LEU A 51 0.79 7.98 -10.77
CA LEU A 51 0.12 8.25 -12.04
C LEU A 51 -0.53 9.63 -12.10
N ASN A 52 -0.49 10.40 -10.99
CA ASN A 52 -0.92 11.80 -10.91
C ASN A 52 -2.31 12.07 -11.53
N LEU A 53 -3.28 11.19 -11.23
CA LEU A 53 -4.63 11.28 -11.78
C LEU A 53 -5.41 12.47 -11.22
N THR A 54 -6.17 13.15 -12.08
CA THR A 54 -7.00 14.29 -11.72
C THR A 54 -8.40 13.82 -11.32
N GLY A 55 -8.64 13.59 -10.02
CA GLY A 55 -9.97 13.35 -9.46
C GLY A 55 -10.08 12.15 -8.53
N TRP A 56 -10.98 12.23 -7.54
CA TRP A 56 -11.06 11.23 -6.45
C TRP A 56 -11.64 9.88 -6.87
N LEU A 57 -12.66 9.85 -7.75
CA LEU A 57 -13.23 8.58 -8.25
C LEU A 57 -12.19 7.77 -9.06
N PRO A 58 -11.52 8.33 -10.08
CA PRO A 58 -10.50 7.60 -10.83
C PRO A 58 -9.37 7.07 -9.95
N GLU A 59 -8.92 7.88 -8.98
CA GLU A 59 -7.88 7.51 -8.04
C GLU A 59 -8.31 6.31 -7.19
N LEU A 60 -9.53 6.31 -6.67
CA LEU A 60 -10.04 5.23 -5.83
C LEU A 60 -10.33 3.96 -6.62
N THR A 61 -10.93 4.07 -7.81
CA THR A 61 -11.17 2.93 -8.69
C THR A 61 -9.86 2.27 -9.10
N LEU A 62 -8.86 3.05 -9.50
CA LEU A 62 -7.58 2.49 -9.89
C LEU A 62 -6.85 1.89 -8.68
N ALA A 63 -7.01 2.48 -7.50
CA ALA A 63 -6.37 1.95 -6.30
C ALA A 63 -6.94 0.58 -5.95
N VAL A 64 -8.25 0.41 -5.97
CA VAL A 64 -8.90 -0.89 -5.74
C VAL A 64 -8.50 -1.89 -6.82
N ALA A 65 -8.53 -1.49 -8.09
CA ALA A 65 -8.14 -2.37 -9.19
C ALA A 65 -6.69 -2.83 -9.07
N LEU A 66 -5.78 -1.94 -8.73
CA LEU A 66 -4.36 -2.25 -8.59
C LEU A 66 -4.08 -3.09 -7.35
N SER A 67 -4.74 -2.82 -6.23
CA SER A 67 -4.67 -3.66 -5.04
C SER A 67 -5.09 -5.10 -5.34
N LEU A 68 -6.24 -5.28 -5.99
CA LEU A 68 -6.72 -6.62 -6.38
C LEU A 68 -5.76 -7.31 -7.36
N ALA A 69 -5.18 -6.56 -8.30
CA ALA A 69 -4.18 -7.10 -9.22
C ALA A 69 -2.92 -7.56 -8.47
N LEU A 70 -2.41 -6.76 -7.53
CA LEU A 70 -1.25 -7.11 -6.70
C LEU A 70 -1.54 -8.31 -5.81
N ASP A 71 -2.71 -8.35 -5.17
CA ASP A 71 -3.15 -9.48 -4.35
C ASP A 71 -3.23 -10.77 -5.18
N THR A 72 -3.78 -10.68 -6.39
CA THR A 72 -3.89 -11.82 -7.31
C THR A 72 -2.50 -12.32 -7.72
N VAL A 73 -1.59 -11.41 -8.11
CA VAL A 73 -0.21 -11.78 -8.47
C VAL A 73 0.52 -12.42 -7.29
N VAL A 74 0.39 -11.88 -6.09
CA VAL A 74 0.99 -12.46 -4.88
C VAL A 74 0.42 -13.85 -4.60
N ALA A 75 -0.91 -14.00 -4.68
CA ALA A 75 -1.58 -15.28 -4.47
C ALA A 75 -1.18 -16.33 -5.52
N GLU A 76 -1.09 -15.95 -6.79
CA GLU A 76 -0.64 -16.81 -7.88
C GLU A 76 0.82 -17.24 -7.70
N VAL A 77 1.72 -16.30 -7.40
CA VAL A 77 3.13 -16.62 -7.14
C VAL A 77 3.26 -17.59 -5.97
N MET A 78 2.50 -17.38 -4.90
CA MET A 78 2.50 -18.28 -3.75
C MET A 78 1.91 -19.65 -4.08
N ALA A 79 0.84 -19.71 -4.88
CA ALA A 79 0.21 -20.95 -5.30
C ALA A 79 1.15 -21.79 -6.19
N VAL A 80 1.85 -21.15 -7.12
CA VAL A 80 2.80 -21.83 -8.02
C VAL A 80 4.05 -22.31 -7.28
N ASN A 81 4.52 -21.58 -6.26
CA ASN A 81 5.68 -21.98 -5.45
C ASN A 81 5.33 -22.90 -4.27
N GLY A 82 4.05 -23.17 -4.02
CA GLY A 82 3.59 -23.97 -2.88
C GLY A 82 3.80 -23.28 -1.51
N TRP A 83 4.02 -21.97 -1.49
CA TRP A 83 4.31 -21.19 -0.27
C TRP A 83 3.05 -20.57 0.35
N TRP A 84 1.90 -21.21 0.18
CA TRP A 84 0.62 -20.69 0.64
C TRP A 84 0.63 -20.49 2.17
N SER A 85 0.74 -19.23 2.58
CA SER A 85 0.79 -18.80 3.98
C SER A 85 0.30 -17.36 4.11
N LEU A 86 -0.67 -17.14 4.99
CA LEU A 86 -1.23 -15.80 5.23
C LEU A 86 -0.14 -14.79 5.63
N SER A 87 0.84 -15.22 6.41
CA SER A 87 1.97 -14.39 6.86
C SER A 87 2.89 -13.98 5.71
N ALA A 88 3.14 -14.88 4.76
CA ALA A 88 4.02 -14.61 3.62
C ALA A 88 3.36 -13.65 2.60
N GLY A 89 2.05 -13.79 2.36
CA GLY A 89 1.32 -12.86 1.50
C GLY A 89 1.29 -11.43 2.07
N LEU A 90 1.07 -11.31 3.38
CA LEU A 90 1.15 -10.03 4.09
C LEU A 90 2.53 -9.38 3.97
N LEU A 91 3.60 -10.15 4.20
CA LEU A 91 4.96 -9.65 4.05
C LEU A 91 5.24 -9.16 2.62
N ALA A 92 4.82 -9.92 1.61
CA ALA A 92 4.98 -9.52 0.21
C ALA A 92 4.30 -8.18 -0.08
N LEU A 93 3.05 -8.00 0.35
CA LEU A 93 2.31 -6.76 0.13
C LEU A 93 2.87 -5.57 0.94
N ILE A 94 3.35 -5.82 2.16
CA ILE A 94 4.05 -4.79 2.94
C ILE A 94 5.31 -4.34 2.18
N THR A 95 6.11 -5.28 1.68
CA THR A 95 7.32 -4.92 0.91
C THR A 95 6.99 -4.15 -0.37
N LEU A 96 5.95 -4.57 -1.11
CA LEU A 96 5.47 -3.85 -2.29
C LEU A 96 4.99 -2.44 -1.96
N THR A 97 4.25 -2.29 -0.85
CA THR A 97 3.77 -0.98 -0.38
C THR A 97 4.93 -0.06 0.00
N LEU A 98 5.94 -0.60 0.69
CA LEU A 98 7.16 0.15 1.05
C LEU A 98 7.94 0.60 -0.18
N ILE A 99 8.06 -0.25 -1.20
CA ILE A 99 8.70 0.10 -2.48
C ILE A 99 7.91 1.24 -3.15
N GLY A 100 6.59 1.14 -3.23
CA GLY A 100 5.73 2.20 -3.78
C GLY A 100 5.90 3.53 -3.05
N ALA A 101 5.93 3.50 -1.72
CA ALA A 101 6.16 4.67 -0.88
C ALA A 101 7.56 5.29 -1.09
N ALA A 102 8.61 4.45 -1.19
CA ALA A 102 9.97 4.92 -1.45
C ALA A 102 10.09 5.61 -2.82
N LEU A 103 9.47 5.02 -3.86
CA LEU A 103 9.42 5.62 -5.19
C LEU A 103 8.68 6.96 -5.19
N GLN A 104 7.59 7.07 -4.41
CA GLN A 104 6.85 8.32 -4.26
C GLN A 104 7.70 9.42 -3.61
N VAL A 105 8.45 9.10 -2.55
CA VAL A 105 9.39 10.04 -1.93
C VAL A 105 10.48 10.46 -2.92
N GLY A 106 11.03 9.52 -3.70
CA GLY A 106 11.99 9.80 -4.76
C GLY A 106 11.45 10.77 -5.82
N GLN A 107 10.20 10.57 -6.28
CA GLN A 107 9.56 11.49 -7.22
C GLN A 107 9.39 12.90 -6.66
N ILE A 108 9.00 13.03 -5.38
CA ILE A 108 8.85 14.34 -4.73
C ILE A 108 10.20 15.07 -4.65
N ILE A 109 11.26 14.35 -4.24
CA ILE A 109 12.61 14.91 -4.17
C ILE A 109 13.10 15.34 -5.56
N TRP A 110 12.87 14.51 -6.58
CA TRP A 110 13.24 14.81 -7.95
C TRP A 110 12.56 16.08 -8.48
N GLN A 111 11.27 16.26 -8.19
CA GLN A 111 10.53 17.47 -8.56
C GLN A 111 11.05 18.72 -7.84
N GLN A 112 11.38 18.62 -6.55
CA GLN A 112 11.95 19.73 -5.77
C GLN A 112 13.29 20.20 -6.37
N LEU A 113 14.16 19.26 -6.77
CA LEU A 113 15.45 19.58 -7.37
C LEU A 113 15.34 20.26 -8.75
N HIS A 114 14.29 19.96 -9.52
CA HIS A 114 14.06 20.62 -10.81
C HIS A 114 13.52 22.04 -10.66
N VAL A 115 12.79 22.35 -9.58
CA VAL A 115 12.22 23.68 -9.32
C VAL A 115 13.28 24.66 -8.76
N SER A 116 14.35 24.19 -8.12
CA SER A 116 15.38 25.07 -7.55
C SER A 116 16.37 25.64 -8.56
N GLN A 117 16.29 25.24 -9.84
CA GLN A 117 17.20 25.64 -10.92
C GLN A 117 16.60 26.69 -11.87
N THR A 118 15.36 27.12 -11.64
CA THR A 118 14.65 28.16 -12.41
C THR A 118 14.33 29.37 -11.55
#